data_AF-A0A0X6ZW21-F1
#
_entry.id   AF-A0A0X6ZW21-F1
#
_cell.length_a   1.000
_cell.length_b   1.000
_cell.length_c   1.000
_cell.angle_alpha   90.00
_cell.angle_beta   90.00
_cell.angle_gamma   90.00
#
_symmetry.space_group_name_H-M   'P 1'
#
loop_
_entity.id
_entity.type
_entity.pdbx_description
1 polymer ?
#
loop_
_entity_poly.entity_id
_entity_poly.type
_entity_poly.pdbx_seq_one_letter_code
_entity_poly.pdbx_strand_id
1 'polypeptide(L)'
;MTYSLSIGPGAQIPYRYLSRHVGIFGATGTGKTTTLGAIAERCPCPVLVLDAKGDLESLGSTLICPQMRIDDLGADLIARALNLSEAQAGALAIALAWAEDTGRAVATLQDLRQLLNDATRANLSDSYGLISPVSVAAVQRAMLRLERGAAWAFGSARHDPRDTAGITVYAASELTHLPGLYGAFVAHVLDSLYRGLGEIGDAGAPGLMVLIDEAHLVFDGASPAIVQRIEQITRLIRSKGVGLIYVTQAPSDLPHVISGQLATRIQHALRGATPVHQKALKAAADTMPGNITAADIAGLGTGQAIVSVPNAAGAPMPACKVAVSRGSKPLHSVGVARPAVQPATVPTILSEVVYVPNPSLWERLRGKWWFMPVTIGVALYGLAALSNVMS
;
A
#
# COMPACT_ATOMS: atom_id res chain seq x y z
N MET A 1 19.98 13.03 -32.09
CA MET A 1 20.46 12.45 -30.82
C MET A 1 19.34 11.61 -30.25
N THR A 2 19.60 10.36 -29.90
CA THR A 2 18.60 9.53 -29.21
C THR A 2 18.59 9.94 -27.74
N TYR A 3 17.55 10.63 -27.29
CA TYR A 3 17.43 11.02 -25.90
C TYR A 3 17.30 9.78 -25.01
N SER A 4 18.15 9.68 -23.99
CA SER A 4 18.25 8.49 -23.15
C SER A 4 18.71 8.83 -21.73
N LEU A 5 18.26 8.03 -20.77
CA LEU A 5 18.64 8.09 -19.38
C LEU A 5 19.81 7.16 -19.12
N SER A 6 20.93 7.68 -18.63
CA SER A 6 22.10 6.86 -18.27
C SER A 6 21.90 6.17 -16.92
N ILE A 7 22.07 4.85 -16.87
CA ILE A 7 22.11 4.06 -15.63
C ILE A 7 23.54 3.96 -15.10
N GLY A 8 24.48 3.82 -16.02
CA GLY A 8 25.92 3.77 -15.77
C GLY A 8 26.68 3.53 -17.07
N PRO A 9 28.01 3.40 -17.00
CA PRO A 9 28.82 3.11 -18.18
C PRO A 9 28.29 1.85 -18.90
N GLY A 10 27.93 2.00 -20.17
CA GLY A 10 27.46 0.88 -21.01
C GLY A 10 25.96 0.59 -20.97
N ALA A 11 25.14 1.29 -20.17
CA ALA A 11 23.69 1.12 -20.20
C ALA A 11 22.92 2.44 -20.15
N GLN A 12 22.08 2.62 -21.16
CA GLN A 12 21.20 3.77 -21.32
C GLN A 12 19.79 3.29 -21.65
N ILE A 13 18.79 3.94 -21.07
CA ILE A 13 17.38 3.69 -21.34
C ILE A 13 16.88 4.80 -22.27
N PRO A 14 16.63 4.52 -23.55
CA PRO A 14 15.94 5.48 -24.42
C PRO A 14 14.63 5.93 -23.78
N TYR A 15 14.31 7.23 -23.80
CA TYR A 15 13.15 7.75 -23.07
C TYR A 15 11.82 7.09 -23.47
N ARG A 16 11.69 6.66 -24.72
CA ARG A 16 10.52 5.89 -25.21
C ARG A 16 10.29 4.56 -24.49
N TYR A 17 11.29 4.01 -23.80
CA TYR A 17 11.17 2.79 -23.00
C TYR A 17 10.82 3.07 -21.55
N LEU A 18 10.88 4.32 -21.09
CA LEU A 18 10.37 4.70 -19.77
C LEU A 18 8.84 4.58 -19.72
N SER A 19 8.13 4.92 -20.81
CA SER A 19 6.68 4.70 -20.94
C SER A 19 6.28 3.24 -21.18
N ARG A 20 7.25 2.33 -21.36
CA ARG A 20 7.05 0.87 -21.51
C ARG A 20 7.45 0.11 -20.25
N HIS A 21 7.39 0.80 -19.12
CA HIS A 21 7.65 0.32 -17.77
C HIS A 21 9.06 -0.24 -17.53
N VAL A 22 9.47 -0.17 -16.28
CA VAL A 22 10.80 -0.60 -15.83
C VAL A 22 10.64 -1.49 -14.60
N GLY A 23 11.36 -2.61 -14.57
CA GLY A 23 11.52 -3.43 -13.37
C GLY A 23 12.86 -3.20 -12.71
N ILE A 24 12.88 -2.91 -11.41
CA ILE A 24 14.10 -2.88 -10.59
C ILE A 24 13.99 -3.98 -9.54
N PHE A 25 14.93 -4.91 -9.57
CA PHE A 25 14.91 -6.11 -8.75
C PHE A 25 16.22 -6.26 -7.96
N GLY A 26 16.17 -6.96 -6.85
CA GLY A 26 17.34 -7.35 -6.04
C GLY A 26 17.03 -7.46 -4.55
N ALA A 27 17.91 -8.10 -3.79
CA ALA A 27 17.75 -8.20 -2.34
C ALA A 27 17.89 -6.84 -1.62
N THR A 28 17.56 -6.78 -0.34
CA THR A 28 17.77 -5.58 0.49
C THR A 28 19.26 -5.21 0.53
N GLY A 29 19.56 -3.91 0.44
CA GLY A 29 20.93 -3.39 0.51
C GLY A 29 21.80 -3.58 -0.75
N THR A 30 21.25 -4.10 -1.86
CA THR A 30 22.05 -4.38 -3.08
C THR A 30 22.14 -3.21 -4.06
N GLY A 31 21.35 -2.15 -3.86
CA GLY A 31 21.40 -0.92 -4.65
C GLY A 31 20.09 -0.48 -5.29
N LYS A 32 18.96 -1.17 -5.04
CA LYS A 32 17.64 -0.81 -5.59
C LYS A 32 17.28 0.67 -5.39
N THR A 33 17.26 1.14 -4.14
CA THR A 33 16.94 2.54 -3.77
C THR A 33 17.86 3.53 -4.48
N THR A 34 19.16 3.20 -4.57
CA THR A 34 20.15 4.03 -5.27
C THR A 34 19.87 4.15 -6.77
N THR A 35 19.50 3.05 -7.42
CA THR A 35 19.11 3.05 -8.84
C THR A 35 17.82 3.82 -9.06
N LEU A 36 16.83 3.61 -8.19
CA LEU A 36 15.56 4.33 -8.22
C LEU A 36 15.79 5.85 -8.13
N GLY A 37 16.56 6.30 -7.13
CA GLY A 37 16.91 7.72 -6.96
C GLY A 37 17.66 8.29 -8.17
N ALA A 38 18.62 7.54 -8.72
CA ALA A 38 19.35 7.95 -9.91
C ALA A 38 18.44 8.10 -11.15
N ILE A 39 17.46 7.22 -11.32
CA ILE A 39 16.48 7.30 -12.41
C ILE A 39 15.55 8.49 -12.20
N ALA A 40 15.05 8.69 -10.98
CA ALA A 40 14.17 9.81 -10.66
C ALA A 40 14.82 11.17 -10.94
N GLU A 41 16.08 11.36 -10.55
CA GLU A 41 16.83 12.61 -10.79
C GLU A 41 17.11 12.88 -12.28
N ARG A 42 17.31 11.83 -13.07
CA ARG A 42 17.68 11.93 -14.49
C ARG A 42 16.47 11.84 -15.42
N CYS A 43 15.27 11.72 -14.86
CA CYS A 43 14.05 11.57 -15.62
C CYS A 43 13.75 12.88 -16.37
N PRO A 44 13.35 12.84 -17.66
CA PRO A 44 13.04 14.04 -18.42
C PRO A 44 11.67 14.65 -18.09
N CYS A 45 10.88 14.02 -17.21
CA CYS A 45 9.52 14.41 -16.87
C CYS A 45 9.32 14.40 -15.34
N PRO A 46 8.20 14.93 -14.83
CA PRO A 46 7.82 14.78 -13.44
C PRO A 46 7.81 13.32 -12.98
N VAL A 47 8.15 13.12 -11.70
CA VAL A 47 8.31 11.82 -11.07
C VAL A 47 7.51 11.80 -9.78
N LEU A 48 6.55 10.89 -9.70
CA LEU A 48 5.83 10.56 -8.47
C LEU A 48 6.47 9.32 -7.84
N VAL A 49 6.96 9.45 -6.62
CA VAL A 49 7.55 8.34 -5.85
C VAL A 49 6.57 7.92 -4.77
N LEU A 50 6.16 6.65 -4.78
CA LEU A 50 5.39 6.02 -3.72
C LEU A 50 6.39 5.35 -2.78
N ASP A 51 6.77 6.05 -1.71
CA ASP A 51 7.83 5.61 -0.81
C ASP A 51 7.29 4.75 0.32
N ALA A 52 7.55 3.44 0.22
CA ALA A 52 7.12 2.42 1.17
C ALA A 52 8.04 2.33 2.42
N LYS A 53 9.23 2.93 2.41
CA LYS A 53 10.23 2.77 3.48
C LYS A 53 10.59 4.08 4.17
N GLY A 54 10.35 5.21 3.50
CA GLY A 54 10.75 6.53 3.95
C GLY A 54 12.19 6.87 3.57
N ASP A 55 12.92 6.01 2.86
CA ASP A 55 14.32 6.25 2.50
C ASP A 55 14.49 7.12 1.24
N LEU A 56 13.38 7.52 0.60
CA LEU A 56 13.34 8.35 -0.61
C LEU A 56 12.76 9.74 -0.37
N GLU A 57 12.33 10.07 0.84
CA GLU A 57 11.68 11.35 1.17
C GLU A 57 12.52 12.57 0.76
N SER A 58 13.83 12.53 0.99
CA SER A 58 14.75 13.64 0.63
C SER A 58 15.01 13.82 -0.85
N LEU A 59 14.57 12.87 -1.68
CA LEU A 59 14.69 12.97 -3.13
C LEU A 59 13.74 14.04 -3.68
N GLY A 60 12.58 14.19 -3.03
CA GLY A 60 11.50 15.06 -3.46
C GLY A 60 11.84 16.54 -3.34
N SER A 61 11.48 17.30 -4.37
CA SER A 61 11.26 18.75 -4.20
C SER A 61 9.95 19.02 -3.46
N THR A 62 9.02 18.08 -3.52
CA THR A 62 7.73 18.11 -2.83
C THR A 62 7.57 16.82 -2.04
N LEU A 63 7.31 16.92 -0.74
CA LEU A 63 7.04 15.78 0.14
C LEU A 63 5.59 15.86 0.62
N ILE A 64 4.83 14.79 0.42
CA ILE A 64 3.39 14.76 0.66
C ILE A 64 3.04 13.60 1.59
N CYS A 65 2.25 13.92 2.61
CA CYS A 65 1.57 12.93 3.43
C CYS A 65 0.28 12.51 2.68
N PRO A 66 0.18 11.27 2.15
CA PRO A 66 -0.92 10.92 1.26
C PRO A 66 -2.25 10.80 2.00
N GLN A 67 -3.29 11.45 1.48
CA GLN A 67 -4.67 11.29 1.94
C GLN A 67 -5.54 10.73 0.81
N MET A 68 -6.57 9.96 1.18
CA MET A 68 -7.54 9.33 0.29
C MET A 68 -8.95 9.59 0.81
N ARG A 69 -9.93 9.58 -0.09
CA ARG A 69 -11.34 9.57 0.31
C ARG A 69 -11.86 8.15 0.32
N ILE A 70 -12.76 7.84 1.26
CA ILE A 70 -13.39 6.53 1.35
C ILE A 70 -14.24 6.23 0.11
N ASP A 71 -15.05 7.18 -0.35
CA ASP A 71 -15.86 7.05 -1.56
C ASP A 71 -15.01 6.90 -2.83
N ASP A 72 -13.89 7.60 -2.96
CA ASP A 72 -12.98 7.45 -4.11
C ASP A 72 -12.20 6.11 -4.12
N LEU A 73 -11.93 5.52 -2.95
CA LEU A 73 -11.28 4.21 -2.84
C LEU A 73 -12.22 3.08 -3.29
N GLY A 74 -13.50 3.21 -2.98
CA GLY A 74 -14.50 2.19 -3.22
C GLY A 74 -14.40 0.98 -2.28
N ALA A 75 -15.43 0.13 -2.33
CA ALA A 75 -15.61 -0.97 -1.39
C ALA A 75 -14.48 -2.00 -1.43
N ASP A 76 -13.96 -2.33 -2.62
CA ASP A 76 -12.95 -3.39 -2.79
C ASP A 76 -11.61 -3.05 -2.13
N LEU A 77 -11.13 -1.82 -2.32
CA LEU A 77 -9.85 -1.38 -1.76
C LEU A 77 -9.94 -1.21 -0.24
N ILE A 78 -11.09 -0.75 0.27
CA ILE A 78 -11.34 -0.68 1.71
C ILE A 78 -11.47 -2.07 2.31
N ALA A 79 -12.20 -2.99 1.65
CA ALA A 79 -12.34 -4.37 2.09
C ALA A 79 -10.98 -5.05 2.21
N ARG A 80 -10.08 -4.81 1.23
CA ARG A 80 -8.69 -5.24 1.31
C ARG A 80 -7.94 -4.62 2.49
N ALA A 81 -7.98 -3.30 2.65
CA ALA A 81 -7.28 -2.61 3.74
C ALA A 81 -7.75 -3.06 5.14
N LEU A 82 -9.03 -3.44 5.25
CA LEU A 82 -9.63 -3.96 6.47
C LEU A 82 -9.50 -5.47 6.63
N ASN A 83 -9.09 -6.20 5.58
CA ASN A 83 -9.08 -7.67 5.50
C ASN A 83 -10.47 -8.26 5.82
N LEU A 84 -11.49 -7.78 5.10
CA LEU A 84 -12.88 -8.19 5.27
C LEU A 84 -13.16 -9.54 4.61
N SER A 85 -14.08 -10.30 5.19
CA SER A 85 -14.67 -11.45 4.51
C SER A 85 -15.61 -11.03 3.37
N GLU A 86 -15.96 -11.94 2.47
CA GLU A 86 -16.87 -11.67 1.35
C GLU A 86 -18.21 -11.06 1.81
N ALA A 87 -18.82 -11.62 2.88
CA ALA A 87 -20.07 -11.08 3.43
C ALA A 87 -19.92 -9.68 4.04
N GLN A 88 -18.75 -9.35 4.60
CA GLN A 88 -18.46 -8.03 5.15
C GLN A 88 -18.17 -7.02 4.04
N ALA A 89 -17.44 -7.44 3.00
CA ALA A 89 -17.18 -6.64 1.80
C ALA A 89 -18.49 -6.34 1.05
N GLY A 90 -19.40 -7.31 0.95
CA GLY A 90 -20.74 -7.11 0.36
C GLY A 90 -21.58 -6.09 1.14
N ALA A 91 -21.60 -6.18 2.47
CA ALA A 91 -22.27 -5.18 3.32
C ALA A 91 -21.69 -3.76 3.13
N LEU A 92 -20.37 -3.66 3.04
CA LEU A 92 -19.69 -2.39 2.75
C LEU A 92 -20.03 -1.86 1.36
N ALA A 93 -20.07 -2.72 0.34
CA ALA A 93 -20.42 -2.36 -1.03
C ALA A 93 -21.85 -1.83 -1.14
N ILE A 94 -22.82 -2.50 -0.50
CA ILE A 94 -24.21 -2.04 -0.42
C ILE A 94 -24.29 -0.65 0.23
N ALA A 95 -23.60 -0.46 1.35
CA ALA A 95 -23.62 0.83 2.05
C ALA A 95 -23.03 1.96 1.19
N LEU A 96 -21.91 1.72 0.51
CA LEU A 96 -21.28 2.71 -0.37
C LEU A 96 -22.09 2.99 -1.64
N ALA A 97 -22.71 1.98 -2.25
CA ALA A 97 -23.62 2.16 -3.39
C ALA A 97 -24.84 3.02 -2.99
N TRP A 98 -25.42 2.75 -1.82
CA TRP A 98 -26.51 3.57 -1.28
C TRP A 98 -26.07 5.02 -1.03
N ALA A 99 -24.83 5.24 -0.55
CA ALA A 99 -24.30 6.59 -0.38
C ALA A 99 -24.13 7.32 -1.72
N GLU A 100 -23.65 6.64 -2.76
CA GLU A 100 -23.50 7.19 -4.11
C GLU A 100 -24.84 7.61 -4.70
N ASP A 101 -25.85 6.74 -4.68
CA ASP A 101 -27.18 7.01 -5.22
C ASP A 101 -27.93 8.11 -4.47
N THR A 102 -27.62 8.31 -3.19
CA THR A 102 -28.21 9.39 -2.37
C THR A 102 -27.39 10.68 -2.38
N GLY A 103 -26.26 10.71 -3.10
CA GLY A 103 -25.35 11.86 -3.14
C GLY A 103 -24.66 12.17 -1.81
N ARG A 104 -24.55 11.18 -0.92
CA ARG A 104 -23.88 11.31 0.37
C ARG A 104 -22.38 11.13 0.22
N ALA A 105 -21.62 12.20 0.47
CA ALA A 105 -20.17 12.15 0.52
C ALA A 105 -19.68 11.31 1.71
N VAL A 106 -18.66 10.48 1.47
CA VAL A 106 -18.02 9.63 2.48
C VAL A 106 -16.51 9.84 2.35
N ALA A 107 -15.99 10.87 3.02
CA ALA A 107 -14.58 11.23 2.89
C ALA A 107 -13.70 10.52 3.93
N THR A 108 -14.22 10.38 5.15
CA THR A 108 -13.46 9.95 6.33
C THR A 108 -13.94 8.60 6.88
N LEU A 109 -13.14 8.01 7.79
CA LEU A 109 -13.56 6.82 8.55
C LEU A 109 -14.79 7.09 9.44
N GLN A 110 -14.96 8.34 9.91
CA GLN A 110 -16.13 8.75 10.68
C GLN A 110 -17.39 8.76 9.81
N ASP A 111 -17.30 9.30 8.60
CA ASP A 111 -18.41 9.29 7.64
C ASP A 111 -18.81 7.86 7.30
N LEU A 112 -17.82 6.98 7.09
CA LEU A 112 -18.06 5.57 6.82
C LEU A 112 -18.78 4.87 7.98
N ARG A 113 -18.37 5.14 9.23
CA ARG A 113 -19.06 4.59 10.40
C ARG A 113 -20.51 5.05 10.45
N GLN A 114 -20.76 6.34 10.21
CA GLN A 114 -22.10 6.89 10.21
C GLN A 114 -22.95 6.26 9.09
N LEU A 115 -22.39 6.14 7.90
CA LEU A 115 -23.03 5.47 6.76
C LEU A 115 -23.45 4.05 7.11
N LEU A 116 -22.54 3.25 7.68
CA LEU A 116 -22.82 1.88 8.08
C LEU A 116 -23.93 1.80 9.14
N ASN A 117 -23.93 2.70 10.13
CA ASN A 117 -24.99 2.76 11.14
C ASN A 117 -26.35 3.09 10.50
N ASP A 118 -26.38 4.06 9.59
CA ASP A 118 -27.62 4.49 8.93
C ASP A 118 -28.14 3.39 8.00
N ALA A 119 -27.25 2.70 7.28
CA ALA A 119 -27.58 1.60 6.39
C ALA A 119 -28.23 0.42 7.13
N THR A 120 -27.85 0.14 8.38
CA THR A 120 -28.52 -0.91 9.20
C THR A 120 -29.93 -0.54 9.65
N ARG A 121 -30.28 0.75 9.66
CA ARG A 121 -31.60 1.26 10.06
C ARG A 121 -32.51 1.49 8.86
N ALA A 122 -31.93 1.72 7.68
CA ALA A 122 -32.65 1.92 6.45
C ALA A 122 -33.18 0.59 5.89
N ASN A 123 -34.33 0.63 5.22
CA ASN A 123 -34.85 -0.52 4.48
C ASN A 123 -34.21 -0.60 3.09
N LEU A 124 -33.02 -1.19 2.98
CA LEU A 124 -32.25 -1.28 1.74
C LEU A 124 -32.51 -2.57 0.93
N SER A 125 -33.27 -3.52 1.48
CA SER A 125 -33.47 -4.86 0.90
C SER A 125 -34.02 -4.82 -0.52
N ASP A 126 -34.90 -3.87 -0.79
CA ASP A 126 -35.68 -3.83 -2.03
C ASP A 126 -34.86 -3.33 -3.21
N SER A 127 -33.79 -2.57 -2.98
CA SER A 127 -32.99 -1.94 -4.03
C SER A 127 -31.54 -2.45 -4.10
N TYR A 128 -30.93 -2.79 -2.94
CA TYR A 128 -29.51 -3.18 -2.87
C TYR A 128 -29.29 -4.56 -2.28
N GLY A 129 -30.31 -5.13 -1.63
CA GLY A 129 -30.22 -6.39 -0.91
C GLY A 129 -30.00 -6.22 0.60
N LEU A 130 -29.88 -7.34 1.29
CA LEU A 130 -29.86 -7.38 2.76
C LEU A 130 -28.49 -7.00 3.32
N ILE A 131 -28.48 -6.06 4.25
CA ILE A 131 -27.31 -5.73 5.06
C ILE A 131 -27.46 -6.35 6.45
N SER A 132 -26.60 -7.30 6.80
CA SER A 132 -26.61 -7.92 8.12
C SER A 132 -26.01 -6.98 9.17
N PRO A 133 -26.71 -6.70 10.29
CA PRO A 133 -26.13 -5.93 11.41
C PRO A 133 -24.85 -6.55 11.97
N VAL A 134 -24.73 -7.89 11.90
CA VAL A 134 -23.54 -8.62 12.34
C VAL A 134 -22.34 -8.31 11.44
N SER A 135 -22.54 -8.29 10.12
CA SER A 135 -21.49 -7.92 9.17
C SER A 135 -21.04 -6.47 9.38
N VAL A 136 -21.98 -5.54 9.57
CA VAL A 136 -21.67 -4.13 9.85
C VAL A 136 -20.86 -3.96 11.14
N ALA A 137 -21.26 -4.63 12.22
CA ALA A 137 -20.51 -4.60 13.48
C ALA A 137 -19.09 -5.21 13.33
N ALA A 138 -18.90 -6.18 12.43
CA ALA A 138 -17.57 -6.71 12.12
C ALA A 138 -16.71 -5.71 11.33
N VAL A 139 -17.27 -5.03 10.33
CA VAL A 139 -16.59 -3.96 9.58
C VAL A 139 -16.16 -2.84 10.51
N GLN A 140 -17.04 -2.36 11.37
CA GLN A 140 -16.73 -1.29 12.33
C GLN A 140 -15.62 -1.66 13.31
N ARG A 141 -15.54 -2.92 13.75
CA ARG A 141 -14.42 -3.41 14.58
C ARG A 141 -13.12 -3.45 13.78
N ALA A 142 -13.16 -3.88 12.52
CA ALA A 142 -11.97 -3.86 11.66
C ALA A 142 -11.46 -2.43 11.44
N MET A 143 -12.36 -1.45 11.31
CA MET A 143 -12.01 -0.04 11.14
C MET A 143 -11.19 0.54 12.29
N LEU A 144 -11.34 0.03 13.53
CA LEU A 144 -10.56 0.49 14.69
C LEU A 144 -9.05 0.40 14.45
N ARG A 145 -8.60 -0.55 13.62
CA ARG A 145 -7.19 -0.67 13.23
C ARG A 145 -6.72 0.52 12.40
N LEU A 146 -7.51 0.92 11.40
CA LEU A 146 -7.19 2.10 10.59
C LEU A 146 -7.29 3.38 11.40
N GLU A 147 -8.27 3.49 12.30
CA GLU A 147 -8.45 4.69 13.11
C GLU A 147 -7.27 4.95 14.05
N ARG A 148 -6.68 3.89 14.60
CA ARG A 148 -5.53 4.00 15.50
C ARG A 148 -4.21 4.16 14.77
N GLY A 149 -4.07 3.61 13.56
CA GLY A 149 -2.80 3.57 12.84
C GLY A 149 -2.66 4.56 11.69
N ALA A 150 -3.74 4.90 11.00
CA ALA A 150 -3.71 5.67 9.75
C ALA A 150 -4.98 6.49 9.48
N ALA A 151 -5.68 6.96 10.52
CA ALA A 151 -6.85 7.83 10.34
C ALA A 151 -6.52 9.09 9.52
N TRP A 152 -5.28 9.59 9.66
CA TRP A 152 -4.75 10.73 8.92
C TRP A 152 -4.75 10.51 7.40
N ALA A 153 -4.72 9.25 6.94
CA ALA A 153 -4.71 8.91 5.52
C ALA A 153 -6.10 9.02 4.88
N PHE A 154 -7.15 9.32 5.65
CA PHE A 154 -8.53 9.44 5.16
C PHE A 154 -9.08 10.85 5.37
N GLY A 155 -9.39 11.57 4.29
CA GLY A 155 -9.78 12.98 4.36
C GLY A 155 -10.30 13.54 3.04
N SER A 156 -10.92 14.72 3.10
CA SER A 156 -11.48 15.41 1.93
C SER A 156 -10.41 16.11 1.08
N ALA A 157 -9.40 16.70 1.72
CA ALA A 157 -8.24 17.27 1.06
C ALA A 157 -7.28 16.14 0.66
N ARG A 158 -6.90 16.08 -0.62
CA ARG A 158 -5.90 15.13 -1.13
C ARG A 158 -5.15 15.77 -2.28
N HIS A 159 -3.88 15.43 -2.40
CA HIS A 159 -3.11 15.76 -3.59
C HIS A 159 -3.56 14.86 -4.75
N ASP A 160 -3.82 15.46 -5.90
CA ASP A 160 -4.10 14.71 -7.12
C ASP A 160 -2.79 14.23 -7.75
N PRO A 161 -2.58 12.92 -7.98
CA PRO A 161 -1.33 12.44 -8.57
C PRO A 161 -1.04 13.03 -9.97
N ARG A 162 -2.04 13.61 -10.65
CA ARG A 162 -1.87 14.33 -11.93
C ARG A 162 -1.18 15.69 -11.77
N ASP A 163 -1.24 16.29 -10.59
CA ASP A 163 -0.60 17.57 -10.27
C ASP A 163 0.87 17.41 -9.87
N THR A 164 1.43 16.21 -10.03
CA THR A 164 2.84 15.92 -9.77
C THR A 164 3.76 16.86 -10.55
N ALA A 165 4.60 17.58 -9.83
CA ALA A 165 5.62 18.45 -10.38
C ALA A 165 7.01 18.08 -9.83
N GLY A 166 8.04 18.23 -10.68
CA GLY A 166 9.41 17.86 -10.32
C GLY A 166 9.50 16.42 -9.81
N ILE A 167 10.19 16.22 -8.69
CA ILE A 167 10.13 14.95 -7.96
C ILE A 167 9.20 15.15 -6.77
N THR A 168 8.03 14.52 -6.81
CA THR A 168 7.07 14.50 -5.71
C THR A 168 7.12 13.14 -5.03
N VAL A 169 7.27 13.13 -3.70
CA VAL A 169 7.32 11.89 -2.91
C VAL A 169 6.08 11.81 -2.03
N TYR A 170 5.34 10.71 -2.15
CA TYR A 170 4.32 10.30 -1.20
C TYR A 170 4.99 9.51 -0.09
N ALA A 171 5.06 10.10 1.11
CA ALA A 171 5.58 9.46 2.31
C ALA A 171 4.56 8.42 2.82
N ALA A 172 4.68 7.19 2.35
CA ALA A 172 3.70 6.11 2.55
C ALA A 172 4.25 4.99 3.45
N SER A 173 5.39 5.21 4.11
CA SER A 173 6.08 4.21 4.94
C SER A 173 5.19 3.62 6.01
N GLU A 174 4.39 4.45 6.68
CA GLU A 174 3.48 3.98 7.73
C GLU A 174 2.28 3.19 7.20
N LEU A 175 1.88 3.41 5.95
CA LEU A 175 0.81 2.61 5.33
C LEU A 175 1.21 1.14 5.20
N THR A 176 2.52 0.84 5.16
CA THR A 176 3.04 -0.53 5.13
C THR A 176 2.88 -1.28 6.45
N HIS A 177 2.74 -0.57 7.57
CA HIS A 177 2.50 -1.20 8.88
C HIS A 177 1.10 -1.78 9.02
N LEU A 178 0.17 -1.38 8.14
CA LEU A 178 -1.20 -1.84 8.12
C LEU A 178 -1.39 -2.79 6.92
N PRO A 179 -1.51 -4.11 7.15
CA PRO A 179 -1.64 -5.09 6.08
C PRO A 179 -2.74 -4.72 5.08
N GLY A 180 -2.42 -4.72 3.79
CA GLY A 180 -3.35 -4.41 2.70
C GLY A 180 -3.57 -2.92 2.42
N LEU A 181 -3.27 -2.00 3.36
CA LEU A 181 -3.54 -0.57 3.17
C LEU A 181 -2.60 0.06 2.13
N TYR A 182 -1.29 -0.19 2.21
CA TYR A 182 -0.35 0.31 1.20
C TYR A 182 -0.71 -0.16 -0.21
N GLY A 183 -1.05 -1.44 -0.38
CA GLY A 183 -1.47 -1.98 -1.68
C GLY A 183 -2.78 -1.35 -2.18
N ALA A 184 -3.74 -1.08 -1.29
CA ALA A 184 -4.96 -0.35 -1.61
C ALA A 184 -4.67 1.09 -2.05
N PHE A 185 -3.78 1.78 -1.34
CA PHE A 185 -3.33 3.13 -1.69
C PHE A 185 -2.68 3.20 -3.07
N VAL A 186 -1.71 2.32 -3.37
CA VAL A 186 -1.06 2.30 -4.69
C VAL A 186 -2.07 2.01 -5.80
N ALA A 187 -2.96 1.03 -5.59
CA ALA A 187 -4.01 0.73 -6.56
C ALA A 187 -4.93 1.94 -6.82
N HIS A 188 -5.30 2.67 -5.77
CA HIS A 188 -6.09 3.90 -5.88
C HIS A 188 -5.36 5.01 -6.64
N VAL A 189 -4.05 5.22 -6.40
CA VAL A 189 -3.24 6.20 -7.15
C VAL A 189 -3.20 5.85 -8.64
N LEU A 190 -2.97 4.57 -8.97
CA LEU A 190 -2.95 4.10 -10.36
C LEU A 190 -4.30 4.24 -11.04
N ASP A 191 -5.41 3.92 -10.36
CA ASP A 191 -6.76 4.07 -10.89
C ASP A 191 -7.12 5.54 -11.09
N SER A 192 -6.73 6.42 -10.16
CA SER A 192 -6.93 7.87 -10.27
C SER A 192 -6.22 8.47 -11.48
N LEU A 193 -4.96 8.10 -11.70
CA LEU A 193 -4.21 8.50 -12.90
C LEU A 193 -4.85 7.96 -14.18
N TYR A 194 -5.24 6.69 -14.18
CA TYR A 194 -5.85 6.06 -15.35
C TYR A 194 -7.19 6.70 -15.73
N ARG A 195 -8.07 6.96 -14.77
CA ARG A 195 -9.37 7.62 -15.03
C ARG A 195 -9.21 9.10 -15.37
N GLY A 196 -8.27 9.79 -14.73
CA GLY A 196 -8.14 11.23 -14.78
C GLY A 196 -7.31 11.79 -15.94
N LEU A 197 -6.45 10.99 -16.59
CA LEU A 197 -5.61 11.43 -17.70
C LEU A 197 -6.23 11.13 -19.07
N GLY A 198 -6.08 12.04 -20.02
CA GLY A 198 -6.41 11.81 -21.43
C GLY A 198 -5.40 10.93 -22.15
N GLU A 199 -5.73 10.46 -23.36
CA GLU A 199 -4.77 9.75 -24.21
C GLU A 199 -3.87 10.74 -24.96
N ILE A 200 -2.57 10.44 -25.00
CA ILE A 200 -1.53 11.30 -25.62
C ILE A 200 -0.94 10.61 -26.88
N GLY A 201 -1.16 9.30 -27.05
CA GLY A 201 -0.59 8.51 -28.15
C GLY A 201 0.86 8.06 -27.89
N ASP A 202 1.61 7.73 -28.95
CA ASP A 202 3.00 7.26 -28.84
C ASP A 202 3.97 8.45 -28.75
N ALA A 203 4.10 9.00 -27.53
CA ALA A 203 5.08 10.04 -27.23
C ALA A 203 6.52 9.48 -27.14
N GLY A 204 7.51 10.28 -27.55
CA GLY A 204 8.92 9.90 -27.47
C GLY A 204 9.48 9.76 -26.03
N ALA A 205 8.73 10.21 -25.04
CA ALA A 205 9.00 10.10 -23.61
C ALA A 205 7.67 10.12 -22.83
N PRO A 206 7.61 9.56 -21.60
CA PRO A 206 6.44 9.73 -20.74
C PRO A 206 6.28 11.19 -20.29
N GLY A 207 5.04 11.61 -20.05
CA GLY A 207 4.70 12.87 -19.39
C GLY A 207 4.74 12.78 -17.87
N LEU A 208 4.65 11.57 -17.31
CA LEU A 208 4.75 11.29 -15.88
C LEU A 208 5.41 9.93 -15.66
N MET A 209 6.33 9.85 -14.70
CA MET A 209 6.82 8.57 -14.16
C MET A 209 6.26 8.32 -12.77
N VAL A 210 5.78 7.10 -12.52
CA VAL A 210 5.37 6.65 -11.18
C VAL A 210 6.29 5.53 -10.72
N LEU A 211 6.92 5.73 -9.58
CA LEU A 211 7.88 4.81 -8.98
C LEU A 211 7.22 4.16 -7.78
N ILE A 212 7.09 2.85 -7.81
CA ILE A 212 6.39 2.05 -6.80
C ILE A 212 7.45 1.27 -6.04
N ASP A 213 7.84 1.75 -4.85
CA ASP A 213 8.68 0.95 -3.96
C ASP A 213 7.87 -0.19 -3.32
N GLU A 214 8.56 -1.30 -3.04
CA GLU A 214 7.96 -2.54 -2.56
C GLU A 214 6.68 -2.94 -3.29
N ALA A 215 6.76 -2.98 -4.62
CA ALA A 215 5.66 -3.28 -5.53
C ALA A 215 4.93 -4.60 -5.24
N HIS A 216 5.59 -5.59 -4.63
CA HIS A 216 4.96 -6.85 -4.24
C HIS A 216 3.78 -6.65 -3.27
N LEU A 217 3.86 -5.65 -2.37
CA LEU A 217 2.79 -5.31 -1.43
C LEU A 217 1.49 -4.88 -2.13
N VAL A 218 1.58 -4.44 -3.39
CA VAL A 218 0.41 -4.11 -4.21
C VAL A 218 -0.38 -5.37 -4.59
N PHE A 219 0.26 -6.54 -4.64
CA PHE A 219 -0.37 -7.80 -5.07
C PHE A 219 -0.60 -8.77 -3.90
N ASP A 220 0.19 -8.68 -2.83
CA ASP A 220 0.05 -9.53 -1.66
C ASP A 220 -1.33 -9.39 -1.01
N GLY A 221 -2.04 -10.52 -0.90
CA GLY A 221 -3.40 -10.58 -0.35
C GLY A 221 -4.44 -9.80 -1.16
N ALA A 222 -4.14 -9.38 -2.40
CA ALA A 222 -5.11 -8.75 -3.28
C ALA A 222 -6.12 -9.77 -3.80
N SER A 223 -7.39 -9.36 -3.95
CA SER A 223 -8.37 -10.18 -4.62
C SER A 223 -8.02 -10.33 -6.11
N PRO A 224 -8.47 -11.42 -6.78
CA PRO A 224 -8.26 -11.58 -8.22
C PRO A 224 -8.77 -10.39 -9.05
N ALA A 225 -9.87 -9.77 -8.63
CA ALA A 225 -10.43 -8.58 -9.28
C ALA A 225 -9.48 -7.37 -9.21
N ILE A 226 -8.88 -7.11 -8.05
CA ILE A 226 -7.91 -6.02 -7.87
C ILE A 226 -6.65 -6.28 -8.73
N VAL A 227 -6.14 -7.53 -8.74
CA VAL A 227 -4.98 -7.89 -9.56
C VAL A 227 -5.27 -7.67 -11.04
N GLN A 228 -6.40 -8.18 -11.55
CA GLN A 228 -6.81 -7.99 -12.94
C GLN A 228 -6.97 -6.50 -13.31
N ARG A 229 -7.50 -5.69 -12.39
CA ARG A 229 -7.63 -4.24 -12.60
C ARG A 229 -6.28 -3.56 -12.73
N ILE A 230 -5.32 -3.87 -11.86
CA ILE A 230 -3.97 -3.30 -11.91
C ILE A 230 -3.23 -3.77 -13.18
N GLU A 231 -3.39 -5.03 -13.57
CA GLU A 231 -2.85 -5.55 -14.83
C GLU A 231 -3.41 -4.79 -16.04
N GLN A 232 -4.71 -4.50 -16.06
CA GLN A 232 -5.35 -3.71 -17.10
C GLN A 232 -4.78 -2.27 -17.13
N ILE A 233 -4.69 -1.62 -15.97
CA ILE A 233 -4.13 -0.27 -15.87
C ILE A 233 -2.69 -0.27 -16.38
N THR A 234 -1.86 -1.23 -15.96
CA THR A 234 -0.47 -1.35 -16.41
C THR A 234 -0.39 -1.40 -17.93
N ARG A 235 -1.24 -2.20 -18.59
CA ARG A 235 -1.25 -2.29 -20.07
C ARG A 235 -1.66 -0.99 -20.76
N LEU A 236 -2.62 -0.25 -20.18
CA LEU A 236 -3.27 0.88 -20.84
C LEU A 236 -2.69 2.24 -20.46
N ILE A 237 -2.11 2.40 -19.28
CA ILE A 237 -1.63 3.70 -18.77
C ILE A 237 -0.51 4.29 -19.64
N ARG A 238 0.17 3.44 -20.42
CA ARG A 238 1.12 3.87 -21.43
C ARG A 238 0.50 4.81 -22.48
N SER A 239 -0.72 4.57 -22.95
CA SER A 239 -1.37 5.44 -23.96
C SER A 239 -1.69 6.83 -23.39
N LYS A 240 -1.75 6.95 -22.06
CA LYS A 240 -1.91 8.19 -21.29
C LYS A 240 -0.58 8.88 -20.99
N GLY A 241 0.53 8.37 -21.54
CA GLY A 241 1.86 8.94 -21.37
C GLY A 241 2.47 8.69 -19.98
N VAL A 242 2.00 7.69 -19.23
CA VAL A 242 2.56 7.35 -17.91
C VAL A 242 3.49 6.15 -18.03
N GLY A 243 4.72 6.28 -17.52
CA GLY A 243 5.62 5.16 -17.30
C GLY A 243 5.60 4.71 -15.84
N LEU A 244 5.75 3.40 -15.62
CA LEU A 244 5.74 2.82 -14.27
C LEU A 244 7.08 2.16 -13.98
N ILE A 245 7.60 2.33 -12.76
CA ILE A 245 8.75 1.59 -12.27
C ILE A 245 8.30 0.74 -11.09
N TYR A 246 8.39 -0.58 -11.24
CA TYR A 246 8.11 -1.53 -10.17
C TYR A 246 9.43 -1.92 -9.50
N VAL A 247 9.52 -1.66 -8.20
CA VAL A 247 10.69 -2.03 -7.40
C VAL A 247 10.31 -3.11 -6.40
N THR A 248 10.95 -4.27 -6.51
CA THR A 248 10.71 -5.40 -5.60
C THR A 248 11.97 -6.26 -5.47
N GLN A 249 11.90 -7.35 -4.72
CA GLN A 249 13.06 -8.22 -4.52
C GLN A 249 13.37 -9.06 -5.76
N ALA A 250 12.37 -9.74 -6.31
CA ALA A 250 12.54 -10.60 -7.47
C ALA A 250 11.43 -10.39 -8.51
N PRO A 251 11.68 -10.66 -9.80
CA PRO A 251 10.64 -10.60 -10.84
C PRO A 251 9.43 -11.50 -10.56
N SER A 252 9.62 -12.58 -9.79
CA SER A 252 8.56 -13.51 -9.38
C SER A 252 7.57 -12.93 -8.37
N ASP A 253 7.90 -11.80 -7.73
CA ASP A 253 7.00 -11.15 -6.77
C ASP A 253 5.91 -10.33 -7.48
N LEU A 254 5.98 -10.21 -8.81
CA LEU A 254 4.99 -9.55 -9.65
C LEU A 254 4.16 -10.59 -10.41
N PRO A 255 2.87 -10.32 -10.66
CA PRO A 255 2.07 -11.12 -11.59
C PRO A 255 2.77 -11.25 -12.95
N HIS A 256 2.70 -12.44 -13.55
CA HIS A 256 3.39 -12.73 -14.81
C HIS A 256 3.00 -11.75 -15.92
N VAL A 257 1.74 -11.30 -15.94
CA VAL A 257 1.26 -10.28 -16.89
C VAL A 257 2.03 -8.98 -16.74
N ILE A 258 2.20 -8.48 -15.51
CA ILE A 258 2.92 -7.22 -15.24
C ILE A 258 4.39 -7.40 -15.54
N SER A 259 5.01 -8.49 -15.06
CA SER A 259 6.41 -8.82 -15.34
C SER A 259 6.68 -8.87 -16.84
N GLY A 260 5.74 -9.38 -17.64
CA GLY A 260 5.80 -9.40 -19.11
C GLY A 260 5.68 -8.03 -19.78
N GLN A 261 5.06 -7.03 -19.14
CA GLN A 261 4.96 -5.66 -19.67
C GLN A 261 6.25 -4.84 -19.46
N LEU A 262 7.20 -5.31 -18.67
CA LEU A 262 8.43 -4.58 -18.36
C LEU A 262 9.40 -4.67 -19.54
N ALA A 263 9.48 -3.60 -20.33
CA ALA A 263 10.42 -3.53 -21.44
C ALA A 263 11.87 -3.47 -20.95
N THR A 264 12.13 -2.68 -19.91
CA THR A 264 13.45 -2.56 -19.29
C THR A 264 13.51 -3.33 -17.98
N ARG A 265 14.57 -4.11 -17.77
CA ARG A 265 14.83 -4.81 -16.50
C ARG A 265 16.20 -4.45 -15.96
N ILE A 266 16.25 -4.14 -14.66
CA ILE A 266 17.47 -3.85 -13.91
C ILE A 266 17.52 -4.81 -12.73
N GLN A 267 18.38 -5.82 -12.81
CA GLN A 267 18.53 -6.84 -11.78
C GLN A 267 19.79 -6.59 -10.97
N HIS A 268 19.64 -6.17 -9.73
CA HIS A 268 20.71 -6.19 -8.73
C HIS A 268 20.91 -7.60 -8.16
N ALA A 269 21.92 -7.74 -7.30
CA ALA A 269 22.20 -8.99 -6.62
C ALA A 269 20.95 -9.53 -5.90
N LEU A 270 20.70 -10.82 -6.06
CA LEU A 270 19.83 -11.60 -5.17
C LEU A 270 20.73 -12.37 -4.20
N ARG A 271 20.37 -12.37 -2.92
CA ARG A 271 21.14 -13.03 -1.86
C ARG A 271 20.27 -14.10 -1.22
N GLY A 272 20.86 -15.24 -0.89
CA GLY A 272 20.21 -16.28 -0.12
C GLY A 272 20.63 -17.69 -0.54
N ALA A 273 20.65 -18.60 0.44
CA ALA A 273 21.09 -19.99 0.26
C ALA A 273 19.93 -21.01 0.26
N THR A 274 18.69 -20.55 0.43
CA THR A 274 17.53 -21.45 0.51
C THR A 274 17.05 -21.89 -0.87
N PRO A 275 16.33 -23.02 -0.99
CA PRO A 275 15.75 -23.46 -2.27
C PRO A 275 14.82 -22.42 -2.91
N VAL A 276 14.11 -21.63 -2.10
CA VAL A 276 13.26 -20.53 -2.58
C VAL A 276 14.11 -19.45 -3.26
N HIS A 277 15.23 -19.06 -2.66
CA HIS A 277 16.16 -18.09 -3.27
C HIS A 277 16.79 -18.61 -4.56
N GLN A 278 17.14 -19.91 -4.63
CA GLN A 278 17.67 -20.52 -5.86
C GLN A 278 16.63 -20.49 -6.99
N LYS A 279 15.36 -20.76 -6.69
CA LYS A 279 14.27 -20.63 -7.66
C LYS A 279 14.10 -19.18 -8.12
N ALA A 280 14.15 -18.21 -7.21
CA ALA A 280 14.06 -16.79 -7.54
C ALA A 280 15.23 -16.32 -8.42
N LEU A 281 16.45 -16.77 -8.13
CA LEU A 281 17.64 -16.50 -8.95
C LEU A 281 17.50 -17.06 -10.37
N LYS A 282 17.04 -18.30 -10.49
CA LYS A 282 16.79 -18.93 -11.79
C LYS A 282 15.71 -18.20 -12.57
N ALA A 283 14.57 -17.90 -11.93
CA ALA A 283 13.49 -17.16 -12.55
C ALA A 283 13.95 -15.76 -13.01
N ALA A 284 14.76 -15.06 -12.20
CA ALA A 284 15.33 -13.78 -12.59
C ALA A 284 16.25 -13.90 -13.82
N ALA A 285 17.11 -14.92 -13.86
CA ALA A 285 17.97 -15.19 -15.00
C ALA A 285 17.17 -15.50 -16.28
N ASP A 286 16.11 -16.32 -16.17
CA ASP A 286 15.24 -16.70 -17.30
C ASP A 286 14.50 -15.48 -17.91
N THR A 287 14.31 -14.40 -17.15
CA THR A 287 13.71 -13.15 -17.67
C THR A 287 14.69 -12.24 -18.42
N MET A 288 15.99 -12.57 -18.43
CA MET A 288 17.04 -11.75 -19.01
C MET A 288 17.56 -12.34 -20.34
N PRO A 289 17.55 -11.59 -21.45
CA PRO A 289 18.16 -12.04 -22.69
C PRO A 289 19.69 -12.14 -22.57
N GLY A 290 20.32 -13.03 -23.35
CA GLY A 290 21.78 -13.09 -23.48
C GLY A 290 22.48 -14.13 -22.59
N ASN A 291 21.84 -15.27 -22.31
CA ASN A 291 22.41 -16.38 -21.54
C ASN A 291 22.88 -16.02 -20.13
N ILE A 292 22.19 -15.08 -19.47
CA ILE A 292 22.45 -14.74 -18.07
C ILE A 292 22.12 -15.96 -17.21
N THR A 293 23.01 -16.32 -16.30
CA THR A 293 22.82 -17.43 -15.38
C THR A 293 22.47 -16.94 -13.97
N ALA A 294 21.93 -17.85 -13.15
CA ALA A 294 21.74 -17.59 -11.71
C ALA A 294 23.07 -17.22 -11.01
N ALA A 295 24.20 -17.79 -11.45
CA ALA A 295 25.52 -17.48 -10.90
C ALA A 295 25.94 -16.03 -11.20
N ASP A 296 25.61 -15.51 -12.39
CA ASP A 296 25.92 -14.12 -12.76
C ASP A 296 25.18 -13.13 -11.85
N ILE A 297 23.89 -13.38 -11.58
CA ILE A 297 23.07 -12.56 -10.69
C ILE A 297 23.57 -12.66 -9.24
N ALA A 298 23.88 -13.87 -8.76
CA ALA A 298 24.41 -14.08 -7.42
C ALA A 298 25.80 -13.42 -7.23
N GLY A 299 26.61 -13.40 -8.29
CA GLY A 299 27.94 -12.79 -8.32
C GLY A 299 27.98 -11.27 -8.39
N LEU A 300 26.82 -10.59 -8.47
CA LEU A 300 26.77 -9.13 -8.45
C LEU A 300 27.21 -8.56 -7.10
N GLY A 301 28.06 -7.52 -7.15
CA GLY A 301 28.39 -6.69 -5.99
C GLY A 301 27.29 -5.66 -5.70
N THR A 302 27.35 -5.03 -4.53
CA THR A 302 26.48 -3.89 -4.20
C THR A 302 26.70 -2.74 -5.18
N GLY A 303 25.62 -2.16 -5.71
CA GLY A 303 25.69 -1.10 -6.72
C GLY A 303 26.01 -1.60 -8.15
N GLN A 304 26.14 -2.91 -8.34
CA GLN A 304 26.16 -3.51 -9.68
C GLN A 304 24.78 -4.04 -10.04
N ALA A 305 24.48 -4.06 -11.34
CA ALA A 305 23.26 -4.63 -11.88
C ALA A 305 23.50 -5.28 -13.24
N ILE A 306 22.64 -6.23 -13.60
CA ILE A 306 22.47 -6.70 -14.97
C ILE A 306 21.28 -5.96 -15.57
N VAL A 307 21.52 -5.28 -16.68
CA VAL A 307 20.55 -4.39 -17.32
C VAL A 307 20.19 -4.92 -18.70
N SER A 308 18.89 -5.07 -18.95
CA SER A 308 18.32 -5.39 -20.25
C SER A 308 17.43 -4.24 -20.72
N VAL A 309 17.77 -3.67 -21.88
CA VAL A 309 17.03 -2.59 -22.54
C VAL A 309 16.81 -3.01 -23.99
N PRO A 310 15.61 -2.88 -24.57
CA PRO A 310 15.38 -3.21 -25.97
C PRO A 310 16.11 -2.26 -26.92
N ASN A 311 16.38 -2.72 -28.14
CA ASN A 311 16.97 -1.87 -29.18
C ASN A 311 15.96 -0.83 -29.72
N ALA A 312 16.35 0.01 -30.68
CA ALA A 312 15.45 1.02 -31.24
C ALA A 312 14.17 0.45 -31.91
N ALA A 313 14.17 -0.81 -32.35
CA ALA A 313 13.00 -1.48 -32.93
C ALA A 313 12.12 -2.19 -31.88
N GLY A 314 12.54 -2.24 -30.62
CA GLY A 314 11.83 -2.94 -29.54
C GLY A 314 12.21 -4.41 -29.39
N ALA A 315 13.20 -4.88 -30.15
CA ALA A 315 13.69 -6.24 -29.99
C ALA A 315 14.55 -6.37 -28.71
N PRO A 316 14.45 -7.49 -27.98
CA PRO A 316 15.30 -7.76 -26.82
C PRO A 316 16.78 -7.71 -27.20
N MET A 317 17.60 -7.05 -26.38
CA MET A 317 19.06 -7.09 -26.50
C MET A 317 19.66 -7.93 -25.37
N PRO A 318 20.83 -8.57 -25.61
CA PRO A 318 21.58 -9.23 -24.54
C PRO A 318 21.79 -8.29 -23.35
N ALA A 319 21.50 -8.77 -22.16
CA ALA A 319 21.70 -8.00 -20.96
C ALA A 319 23.20 -7.79 -20.69
N CYS A 320 23.54 -6.66 -20.08
CA CYS A 320 24.92 -6.31 -19.76
C CYS A 320 25.09 -6.01 -18.28
N LYS A 321 26.27 -6.31 -17.74
CA LYS A 321 26.63 -5.97 -16.36
C LYS A 321 27.09 -4.51 -16.30
N VAL A 322 26.55 -3.76 -15.36
CA VAL A 322 26.75 -2.30 -15.24
C VAL A 322 27.04 -1.94 -13.78
N ALA A 323 27.97 -1.02 -13.57
CA ALA A 323 28.10 -0.32 -12.30
C ALA A 323 27.13 0.88 -12.29
N VAL A 324 26.15 0.86 -11.39
CA VAL A 324 25.12 1.91 -11.35
C VAL A 324 25.74 3.21 -10.86
N SER A 325 25.58 4.26 -11.66
CA SER A 325 25.98 5.61 -11.30
C SER A 325 24.92 6.22 -10.37
N ARG A 326 25.29 6.51 -9.13
CA ARG A 326 24.38 7.10 -8.13
C ARG A 326 23.87 8.48 -8.54
N GLY A 327 22.70 8.86 -8.04
CA GLY A 327 22.19 10.23 -8.09
C GLY A 327 23.04 11.19 -7.25
N SER A 328 22.75 12.48 -7.38
CA SER A 328 23.42 13.55 -6.64
C SER A 328 22.79 13.82 -5.28
N LYS A 329 21.49 13.52 -5.11
CA LYS A 329 20.78 13.79 -3.87
C LYS A 329 21.02 12.70 -2.83
N PRO A 330 21.11 13.05 -1.53
CA PRO A 330 21.09 12.06 -0.46
C PRO A 330 19.74 11.37 -0.40
N LEU A 331 19.74 10.10 0.03
CA LEU A 331 18.55 9.27 0.21
C LEU A 331 18.43 8.94 1.70
N HIS A 332 17.49 9.59 2.37
CA HIS A 332 17.17 9.39 3.78
C HIS A 332 15.75 9.87 4.08
N SER A 333 15.20 9.46 5.22
CA SER A 333 13.96 10.01 5.74
C SER A 333 14.15 11.45 6.22
N VAL A 334 13.15 12.28 5.92
CA VAL A 334 13.03 13.67 6.36
C VAL A 334 11.91 13.82 7.38
N GLY A 335 10.90 12.96 7.31
CA GLY A 335 9.67 13.06 8.07
C GLY A 335 8.72 14.10 7.45
N VAL A 336 7.42 13.79 7.42
CA VAL A 336 6.38 14.72 6.98
C VAL A 336 5.39 14.95 8.11
N ALA A 337 4.97 16.20 8.29
CA ALA A 337 3.92 16.53 9.26
C ALA A 337 2.60 15.90 8.81
N ARG A 338 1.91 15.22 9.73
CA ARG A 338 0.62 14.61 9.44
C ARG A 338 -0.52 15.59 9.69
N PRO A 339 -1.60 15.53 8.90
CA PRO A 339 -2.82 16.26 9.20
C PRO A 339 -3.33 15.92 10.61
N ALA A 340 -3.79 16.93 11.34
CA ALA A 340 -4.44 16.71 12.61
C ALA A 340 -5.68 15.84 12.41
N VAL A 341 -5.69 14.66 13.01
CA VAL A 341 -6.88 13.80 13.05
C VAL A 341 -7.69 14.23 14.26
N GLN A 342 -8.96 14.57 14.07
CA GLN A 342 -9.87 14.58 15.21
C GLN A 342 -9.89 13.16 15.78
N PRO A 343 -9.48 12.95 17.04
CA PRO A 343 -9.54 11.62 17.62
C PRO A 343 -10.97 11.12 17.44
N ALA A 344 -11.12 9.88 16.93
CA ALA A 344 -12.41 9.22 16.98
C ALA A 344 -12.90 9.42 18.40
N THR A 345 -14.04 10.08 18.58
CA THR A 345 -14.65 10.27 19.89
C THR A 345 -14.81 8.88 20.48
N VAL A 346 -13.81 8.44 21.26
CA VAL A 346 -14.06 7.56 22.38
C VAL A 346 -15.18 8.30 23.08
N PRO A 347 -16.37 7.69 23.29
CA PRO A 347 -17.31 8.29 24.20
C PRO A 347 -16.54 8.46 25.51
N THR A 348 -16.03 9.67 25.74
CA THR A 348 -15.52 10.04 27.03
C THR A 348 -16.77 9.89 27.85
N ILE A 349 -16.79 8.87 28.70
CA ILE A 349 -17.76 8.81 29.76
C ILE A 349 -17.39 10.01 30.65
N LEU A 350 -17.82 11.22 30.24
CA LEU A 350 -17.91 12.42 31.06
C LEU A 350 -19.21 12.36 31.86
N SER A 351 -19.53 11.18 32.34
CA SER A 351 -20.23 11.05 33.59
C SER A 351 -19.20 10.45 34.53
N GLU A 352 -18.72 11.23 35.49
CA GLU A 352 -18.43 10.61 36.78
C GLU A 352 -19.63 9.71 37.06
N VAL A 353 -19.43 8.40 37.02
CA VAL A 353 -20.41 7.51 37.62
C VAL A 353 -20.28 7.80 39.10
N VAL A 354 -21.00 8.83 39.55
CA VAL A 354 -21.27 9.03 40.96
C VAL A 354 -22.03 7.78 41.35
N TYR A 355 -21.33 6.85 41.97
CA TYR A 355 -21.95 5.75 42.66
C TYR A 355 -22.82 6.35 43.76
N VAL A 356 -24.10 6.53 43.49
CA VAL A 356 -25.11 6.79 44.51
C VAL A 356 -25.53 5.41 45.01
N PRO A 357 -25.13 5.00 46.24
CA PRO A 357 -25.58 3.72 46.78
C PRO A 357 -27.10 3.77 46.88
N ASN A 358 -27.81 2.84 46.23
CA ASN A 358 -29.25 2.69 46.41
C ASN A 358 -29.50 2.04 47.78
N PRO A 359 -30.02 2.76 48.80
CA PRO A 359 -30.17 2.21 50.16
C PRO A 359 -31.21 1.09 50.23
N SER A 360 -32.11 1.03 49.23
CA SER A 360 -33.28 0.14 49.25
C SER A 360 -32.95 -1.34 48.99
N LEU A 361 -31.82 -1.66 48.34
CA LEU A 361 -31.44 -3.05 48.08
C LEU A 361 -30.85 -3.70 49.35
N TRP A 362 -30.00 -2.96 50.07
CA TRP A 362 -29.39 -3.43 51.32
C TRP A 362 -30.39 -3.59 52.47
N GLU A 363 -31.43 -2.75 52.52
CA GLU A 363 -32.54 -2.91 53.46
C GLU A 363 -33.46 -4.07 53.10
N ARG A 364 -33.73 -4.30 51.81
CA ARG A 364 -34.51 -5.46 51.34
C ARG A 364 -33.81 -6.80 51.58
N LEU A 365 -32.49 -6.82 51.63
CA LEU A 365 -31.68 -8.04 51.82
C LEU A 365 -31.43 -8.39 53.30
N ARG A 366 -31.63 -7.46 54.25
CA ARG A 366 -31.50 -7.73 55.70
C ARG A 366 -32.60 -8.67 56.25
N GLY A 367 -33.70 -8.87 55.54
CA GLY A 367 -34.82 -9.70 55.98
C GLY A 367 -34.77 -11.18 55.59
N LYS A 368 -33.74 -11.65 54.86
CA LYS A 368 -33.72 -13.02 54.31
C LYS A 368 -32.37 -13.74 54.46
N TRP A 369 -31.74 -13.62 55.63
CA TRP A 369 -30.44 -14.24 55.96
C TRP A 369 -30.52 -15.72 56.37
N TRP A 370 -31.37 -16.54 55.74
CA TRP A 370 -31.42 -17.97 56.06
C TRP A 370 -31.59 -18.96 54.90
N PHE A 371 -31.20 -18.60 53.67
CA PHE A 371 -31.03 -19.60 52.62
C PHE A 371 -29.81 -19.33 51.72
N MET A 372 -28.83 -20.23 51.88
CA MET A 372 -27.92 -20.79 50.86
C MET A 372 -26.48 -20.28 50.72
N PRO A 373 -25.56 -21.21 50.36
CA PRO A 373 -24.28 -21.38 51.05
C PRO A 373 -23.06 -20.99 50.21
N VAL A 374 -21.95 -20.84 50.94
CA VAL A 374 -20.54 -20.87 50.53
C VAL A 374 -20.28 -21.51 49.16
N THR A 375 -19.96 -20.70 48.16
CA THR A 375 -18.97 -21.02 47.11
C THR A 375 -18.67 -19.76 46.31
N ILE A 376 -17.40 -19.59 45.89
CA ILE A 376 -16.84 -18.44 45.14
C ILE A 376 -16.32 -17.29 46.02
N GLY A 377 -15.49 -17.66 47.00
CA GLY A 377 -14.55 -16.75 47.68
C GLY A 377 -13.10 -17.24 47.52
N VAL A 378 -12.69 -17.65 46.30
CA VAL A 378 -11.36 -18.24 46.07
C VAL A 378 -10.55 -17.60 44.93
N ALA A 379 -11.09 -16.70 44.10
CA ALA A 379 -10.32 -16.24 42.94
C ALA A 379 -9.50 -14.94 43.12
N LEU A 380 -9.55 -14.24 44.26
CA LEU A 380 -8.97 -12.88 44.36
C LEU A 380 -8.06 -12.59 45.56
N TYR A 381 -7.58 -13.58 46.32
CA TYR A 381 -6.67 -13.32 47.44
C TYR A 381 -5.40 -14.19 47.52
N GLY A 382 -5.08 -14.97 46.49
CA GLY A 382 -4.03 -16.00 46.56
C GLY A 382 -2.80 -15.82 45.66
N LEU A 383 -2.48 -14.61 45.19
CA LEU A 383 -1.29 -14.36 44.33
C LEU A 383 -0.33 -13.29 44.86
N ALA A 384 -0.49 -12.87 46.12
CA ALA A 384 0.38 -11.87 46.77
C ALA A 384 1.28 -12.44 47.88
N ALA A 385 1.41 -13.76 48.02
CA ALA A 385 2.21 -14.38 49.10
C ALA A 385 3.15 -15.50 48.64
N LEU A 386 3.64 -15.45 47.40
CA LEU A 386 4.75 -16.28 46.92
C LEU A 386 6.02 -15.43 46.80
N SER A 387 6.49 -14.90 47.93
CA SER A 387 7.85 -14.40 48.10
C SER A 387 8.14 -14.20 49.60
N ASN A 388 8.27 -15.29 50.37
CA ASN A 388 9.17 -15.38 51.53
C ASN A 388 9.02 -16.69 52.31
N VAL A 389 10.16 -17.34 52.59
CA VAL A 389 10.43 -18.38 53.63
C VAL A 389 9.94 -19.79 53.27
N MET A 390 10.76 -20.69 52.71
CA MET A 390 11.89 -21.47 53.31
C MET A 390 11.58 -22.13 54.66
N SER A 391 11.07 -23.37 54.60
CA SER A 391 11.44 -24.50 55.46
C SER A 391 10.91 -25.79 54.85
#